data_AF-A0A7L3HL23-F1
#
_entry.id   AF-A0A7L3HL23-F1
#
_cell.length_a   1.000
_cell.length_b   1.000
_cell.length_c   1.000
_cell.angle_alpha   90.00
_cell.angle_beta   90.00
_cell.angle_gamma   90.00
#
_symmetry.space_group_name_H-M   'P 1'
#
loop_
_entity.id
_entity.type
_entity.pdbx_description
1 polymer ?
#
loop_
_entity_poly.entity_id
_entity_poly.type
_entity_poly.pdbx_seq_one_letter_code
_entity_poly.pdbx_strand_id
1 'polypeptide(L)'
;LEDLQDAFDFCYKVHYKPGEPHAGQNRNDPGYIQELQTLQAKLQHLDRQRREVLAQMQQLLGRSETLQELLQEELGGWRLRQQRLCLGAPGDTNLRPLETWFTELGQGLFQLRQLLRMLNELRQKVTYERDPLVAEMPLLEQRLQEQLTHLLKSAFVVEQQPSTPNAMKRPLVLRTASKFSARARLLVRLHDRNHHMEARIHIDRFRRFNILTSSSKTLLAGDSPQEGLVCDFQYLRCHLLQGPLVVTEELHLITFTLAYAYCGLDLELETTTLPFVIISNNSQFSSAWASILWFNMLSSDPKASPQFFSSPPLAPWPRLAEVLSWQFQSVAERGLSRDNLLMLAEKLLGKA
;
A
#
# COMPACT_ATOMS: atom_id res chain seq x y z
N LEU A 1 -23.40 24.29 1.18
CA LEU A 1 -23.92 23.91 2.51
C LEU A 1 -23.53 24.93 3.57
N GLU A 2 -22.25 25.29 3.67
CA GLU A 2 -21.75 26.32 4.60
C GLU A 2 -22.51 27.65 4.45
N ASP A 3 -22.62 28.22 3.24
CA ASP A 3 -23.36 29.48 3.01
C ASP A 3 -24.83 29.41 3.46
N LEU A 4 -25.49 28.25 3.27
CA LEU A 4 -26.88 28.05 3.72
C LEU A 4 -26.97 28.06 5.24
N GLN A 5 -25.96 27.48 5.90
CA GLN A 5 -25.88 27.45 7.35
C GLN A 5 -25.55 28.82 7.93
N ASP A 6 -24.62 29.56 7.32
CA ASP A 6 -24.28 30.93 7.74
C ASP A 6 -25.47 31.87 7.55
N ALA A 7 -26.21 31.74 6.44
CA ALA A 7 -27.45 32.48 6.21
C ALA A 7 -28.59 32.10 7.18
N PHE A 8 -28.61 30.86 7.67
CA PHE A 8 -29.51 30.44 8.74
C PHE A 8 -29.07 31.02 10.09
N ASP A 9 -27.80 30.88 10.46
CA ASP A 9 -27.23 31.35 11.72
C ASP A 9 -27.37 32.88 11.87
N PHE A 10 -27.11 33.64 10.80
CA PHE A 10 -27.35 35.07 10.76
C PHE A 10 -28.81 35.41 11.06
N CYS A 11 -29.76 34.81 10.34
CA CYS A 11 -31.18 35.07 10.56
C CYS A 11 -31.61 34.62 11.96
N TYR A 12 -31.11 33.50 12.45
CA TYR A 12 -31.43 33.01 13.79
C TYR A 12 -30.94 34.02 14.85
N LYS A 13 -29.71 34.51 14.76
CA LYS A 13 -29.16 35.50 15.70
C LYS A 13 -29.86 36.86 15.64
N VAL A 14 -30.29 37.30 14.45
CA VAL A 14 -30.98 38.58 14.27
C VAL A 14 -32.42 38.52 14.79
N HIS A 15 -33.14 37.44 14.51
CA HIS A 15 -34.58 37.31 14.81
C HIS A 15 -34.86 36.57 16.13
N TYR A 16 -33.90 35.83 16.67
CA TYR A 16 -34.06 35.02 17.88
C TYR A 16 -32.88 35.22 18.84
N LYS A 17 -33.09 36.03 19.89
CA LYS A 17 -32.13 36.21 20.98
C LYS A 17 -32.59 35.45 22.22
N PRO A 18 -31.91 34.36 22.63
CA PRO A 18 -32.25 33.68 23.87
C PRO A 18 -31.94 34.57 25.08
N GLY A 19 -32.94 34.92 25.88
CA GLY A 19 -32.77 35.60 27.16
C GLY A 19 -33.02 37.11 27.19
N GLU A 20 -33.18 37.78 26.04
CA GLU A 20 -33.84 39.09 26.03
C GLU A 20 -35.35 38.82 26.11
N PRO A 21 -36.08 39.26 27.15
CA PRO A 21 -37.52 39.32 27.03
C PRO A 21 -37.79 40.24 25.84
N HIS A 22 -38.42 39.72 24.78
CA HIS A 22 -39.12 40.56 23.82
C HIS A 22 -40.26 41.24 24.59
N ALA A 23 -39.90 42.20 25.43
CA ALA A 23 -40.77 42.99 26.28
C ALA A 23 -41.54 43.94 25.37
N GLY A 24 -42.50 43.39 24.62
CA GLY A 24 -43.40 44.16 23.76
C GLY A 24 -43.92 43.46 22.50
N GLN A 25 -43.31 42.38 22.02
CA GLN A 25 -43.80 41.70 20.80
C GLN A 25 -44.74 40.55 21.15
N ASN A 26 -46.01 40.71 20.77
CA ASN A 26 -47.03 39.67 20.84
C ASN A 26 -46.51 38.42 20.13
N ARG A 27 -46.44 37.27 20.82
CA ARG A 27 -46.14 35.96 20.18
C ARG A 27 -47.13 35.61 19.06
N ASN A 28 -48.27 36.29 19.00
CA ASN A 28 -49.31 36.17 17.98
C ASN A 28 -49.23 37.25 16.88
N ASP A 29 -48.15 38.04 16.82
CA ASP A 29 -47.93 39.00 15.73
C ASP A 29 -47.71 38.24 14.40
N PRO A 30 -48.51 38.52 13.35
CA PRO A 30 -48.36 37.89 12.04
C PRO A 30 -46.94 38.00 11.48
N GLY A 31 -46.23 39.12 11.74
CA GLY A 31 -44.86 39.32 11.29
C GLY A 31 -43.87 38.34 11.95
N TYR A 32 -43.98 38.15 13.27
CA TYR A 32 -43.15 37.22 14.03
C TYR A 32 -43.37 35.76 13.62
N ILE A 33 -44.63 35.37 13.37
CA ILE A 33 -44.97 34.02 12.89
C ILE A 33 -44.37 33.77 11.50
N GLN A 34 -44.41 34.77 10.60
CA GLN A 34 -43.83 34.67 9.26
C GLN A 34 -42.30 34.54 9.29
N GLU A 35 -41.62 35.25 10.20
CA GLU A 35 -40.18 35.12 10.42
C GLU A 35 -39.80 33.72 10.95
N LEU A 36 -40.55 33.19 11.92
CA LEU A 36 -40.36 31.82 12.42
C LEU A 36 -40.58 30.76 11.32
N GLN A 37 -41.61 30.91 10.49
CA GLN A 37 -41.83 30.02 9.34
C GLN A 37 -40.66 30.07 8.35
N THR A 38 -40.09 31.25 8.12
CA THR A 38 -38.93 31.44 7.24
C THR A 38 -37.68 30.76 7.81
N LEU A 39 -37.42 30.89 9.11
CA LEU A 39 -36.33 30.18 9.80
C LEU A 39 -36.51 28.66 9.74
N GLN A 40 -37.73 28.17 9.96
CA GLN A 40 -38.04 26.75 9.86
C GLN A 40 -37.82 26.22 8.44
N ALA A 41 -38.24 26.95 7.41
CA ALA A 41 -38.01 26.58 6.01
C ALA A 41 -36.50 26.53 5.67
N LYS A 42 -35.71 27.49 6.17
CA LYS A 42 -34.25 27.49 6.03
C LYS A 42 -33.61 26.27 6.70
N LEU A 43 -34.05 25.92 7.91
CA LEU A 43 -33.55 24.74 8.63
C LEU A 43 -33.91 23.43 7.92
N GLN A 44 -35.14 23.31 7.41
CA GLN A 44 -35.55 22.14 6.61
C GLN A 44 -34.74 22.02 5.31
N HIS A 45 -34.44 23.15 4.66
CA HIS A 45 -33.56 23.16 3.49
C HIS A 45 -32.14 22.71 3.86
N LEU A 46 -31.60 23.16 4.99
CA LEU A 46 -30.31 22.72 5.51
C LEU A 46 -30.28 21.21 5.79
N ASP A 47 -31.29 20.65 6.46
CA ASP A 47 -31.41 19.20 6.71
C ASP A 47 -31.43 18.41 5.40
N ARG A 48 -32.25 18.83 4.42
CA ARG A 48 -32.28 18.19 3.10
C ARG A 48 -30.91 18.18 2.43
N GLN A 49 -30.18 19.29 2.49
CA GLN A 49 -28.83 19.38 1.92
C GLN A 49 -27.81 18.53 2.69
N ARG A 50 -27.90 18.44 4.02
CA ARG A 50 -27.04 17.53 4.81
C ARG A 50 -27.26 16.07 4.43
N ARG A 51 -28.52 15.63 4.29
CA ARG A 51 -28.85 14.27 3.84
C ARG A 51 -28.32 13.99 2.44
N GLU A 52 -28.48 14.94 1.53
CA GLU A 52 -28.00 14.82 0.15
C GLU A 52 -26.48 14.67 0.08
N VAL A 53 -25.73 15.50 0.83
CA VAL A 53 -24.26 15.40 0.91
C VAL A 53 -23.83 14.06 1.50
N LEU A 54 -24.47 13.61 2.58
CA LEU A 54 -24.17 12.30 3.19
C LEU A 54 -24.41 11.15 2.22
N ALA A 55 -25.53 11.15 1.51
CA ALA A 55 -25.85 10.14 0.50
C ALA A 55 -24.81 10.11 -0.63
N GLN A 56 -24.40 11.28 -1.12
CA GLN A 56 -23.34 11.39 -2.14
C GLN A 56 -22.00 10.86 -1.63
N MET A 57 -21.62 11.16 -0.39
CA MET A 57 -20.40 10.64 0.23
C MET A 57 -20.44 9.12 0.38
N GLN A 58 -21.57 8.55 0.82
CA GLN A 58 -21.76 7.10 0.90
C GLN A 58 -21.60 6.42 -0.46
N GLN A 59 -22.17 7.01 -1.51
CA GLN A 59 -22.08 6.52 -2.87
C GLN A 59 -20.65 6.61 -3.42
N LEU A 60 -19.93 7.70 -3.16
CA LEU A 60 -18.54 7.85 -3.55
C LEU A 60 -17.65 6.81 -2.87
N LEU A 61 -17.80 6.60 -1.56
CA LEU A 61 -17.09 5.55 -0.83
C LEU A 61 -17.38 4.15 -1.39
N GLY A 62 -18.62 3.88 -1.79
CA GLY A 62 -18.96 2.60 -2.44
C GLY A 62 -18.27 2.41 -3.80
N ARG A 63 -18.17 3.47 -4.61
CA ARG A 63 -17.43 3.41 -5.88
C ARG A 63 -15.92 3.25 -5.65
N SER A 64 -15.38 3.91 -4.62
CA SER A 64 -13.99 3.79 -4.22
C SER A 64 -13.62 2.35 -3.82
N GLU A 65 -14.53 1.61 -3.18
CA GLU A 65 -14.31 0.18 -2.84
C GLU A 65 -14.12 -0.67 -4.09
N THR A 66 -15.00 -0.53 -5.08
CA THR A 66 -14.89 -1.26 -6.34
C THR A 66 -13.57 -0.93 -7.08
N LEU A 67 -13.16 0.33 -7.08
CA LEU A 67 -11.87 0.72 -7.66
C LEU A 67 -10.69 0.12 -6.87
N GLN A 68 -10.80 0.06 -5.55
CA GLN A 68 -9.77 -0.52 -4.69
C GLN A 68 -9.60 -2.01 -4.95
N GLU A 69 -10.68 -2.77 -5.15
CA GLU A 69 -10.63 -4.19 -5.53
C GLU A 69 -9.88 -4.38 -6.86
N LEU A 70 -10.21 -3.58 -7.88
CA LEU A 70 -9.50 -3.60 -9.16
C LEU A 70 -7.99 -3.32 -9.00
N LEU A 71 -7.63 -2.33 -8.17
CA LEU A 71 -6.23 -2.02 -7.90
C LEU A 71 -5.50 -3.16 -7.20
N GLN A 72 -6.18 -3.93 -6.34
CA GLN A 72 -5.59 -5.10 -5.72
C GLN A 72 -5.30 -6.21 -6.72
N GLU A 73 -6.21 -6.46 -7.66
CA GLU A 73 -6.00 -7.44 -8.73
C GLU A 73 -4.81 -7.06 -9.62
N GLU A 74 -4.76 -5.80 -10.07
CA GLU A 74 -3.66 -5.29 -10.89
C GLU A 74 -2.32 -5.30 -10.14
N LEU A 75 -2.33 -4.96 -8.85
CA LEU A 75 -1.16 -5.05 -7.99
C LEU A 75 -0.71 -6.51 -7.81
N GLY A 76 -1.64 -7.44 -7.63
CA GLY A 76 -1.36 -8.88 -7.59
C GLY A 76 -0.71 -9.37 -8.88
N GLY A 77 -1.24 -8.96 -10.03
CA GLY A 77 -0.65 -9.21 -11.34
C GLY A 77 0.77 -8.65 -11.46
N TRP A 78 1.01 -7.43 -10.97
CA TRP A 78 2.36 -6.85 -10.94
C TRP A 78 3.31 -7.62 -10.03
N ARG A 79 2.89 -8.04 -8.82
CA ARG A 79 3.72 -8.86 -7.92
C ARG A 79 4.14 -10.18 -8.57
N LEU A 80 3.21 -10.84 -9.28
CA LEU A 80 3.50 -12.06 -10.02
C LEU A 80 4.50 -11.79 -11.17
N ARG A 81 4.34 -10.69 -11.92
CA ARG A 81 5.29 -10.30 -12.96
C ARG A 81 6.68 -10.03 -12.38
N GLN A 82 6.77 -9.34 -11.25
CA GLN A 82 8.04 -9.07 -10.56
C GLN A 82 8.70 -10.37 -10.08
N GLN A 83 7.92 -11.29 -9.51
CA GLN A 83 8.43 -12.60 -9.09
C GLN A 83 9.00 -13.38 -10.28
N ARG A 84 8.27 -13.46 -11.40
CA ARG A 84 8.74 -14.12 -12.63
C ARG A 84 9.99 -13.46 -13.20
N LEU A 85 10.04 -12.13 -13.21
CA LEU A 85 11.22 -11.37 -13.65
C LEU A 85 12.44 -11.66 -12.78
N CYS A 86 12.26 -11.83 -11.47
CA CYS A 86 13.33 -12.26 -10.57
C CYS A 86 13.89 -13.65 -10.92
N LEU A 87 13.11 -14.52 -11.57
CA LEU A 87 13.54 -15.83 -12.07
C LEU A 87 14.13 -15.77 -13.48
N GLY A 88 14.25 -14.58 -14.09
CA GLY A 88 14.80 -14.39 -15.43
C GLY A 88 13.77 -14.40 -16.56
N ALA A 89 12.46 -14.38 -16.24
CA ALA A 89 11.44 -14.21 -17.26
C ALA A 89 11.56 -12.82 -17.93
N PRO A 90 11.29 -12.70 -19.25
CA PRO A 90 11.16 -11.40 -19.88
C PRO A 90 9.90 -10.69 -19.37
N GLY A 91 9.99 -9.38 -19.15
CA GLY A 91 8.83 -8.60 -18.73
C GLY A 91 9.19 -7.18 -18.35
N ASP A 92 8.15 -6.37 -18.14
CA ASP A 92 8.24 -5.04 -17.57
C ASP A 92 7.53 -5.03 -16.20
N THR A 93 8.17 -4.39 -15.22
CA THR A 93 7.66 -4.19 -13.87
C THR A 93 7.49 -2.70 -13.57
N ASN A 94 7.26 -1.88 -14.60
CA ASN A 94 6.98 -0.46 -14.47
C ASN A 94 5.77 -0.20 -13.56
N LEU A 95 6.03 0.51 -12.45
CA LEU A 95 5.03 0.85 -11.44
C LEU A 95 4.25 2.13 -11.74
N ARG A 96 4.63 2.91 -12.77
CA ARG A 96 4.03 4.23 -13.02
C ARG A 96 2.50 4.20 -13.16
N PRO A 97 1.88 3.28 -13.92
CA PRO A 97 0.42 3.25 -14.04
C PRO A 97 -0.25 2.99 -12.69
N LEU A 98 0.26 2.02 -11.92
CA LEU A 98 -0.24 1.73 -10.58
C LEU A 98 -0.03 2.93 -9.65
N GLU A 99 1.13 3.55 -9.65
CA GLU A 99 1.41 4.75 -8.84
C GLU A 99 0.41 5.88 -9.15
N THR A 100 0.11 6.12 -10.43
CA THR A 100 -0.93 7.09 -10.82
C THR A 100 -2.29 6.70 -10.24
N TRP A 101 -2.77 5.48 -10.47
CA TRP A 101 -4.11 5.10 -10.02
C TRP A 101 -4.26 5.06 -8.50
N PHE A 102 -3.24 4.56 -7.78
CA PHE A 102 -3.21 4.58 -6.32
C PHE A 102 -3.18 6.02 -5.78
N THR A 103 -2.42 6.91 -6.43
CA THR A 103 -2.36 8.32 -6.02
C THR A 103 -3.69 9.04 -6.24
N GLU A 104 -4.33 8.87 -7.39
CA GLU A 104 -5.63 9.50 -7.69
C GLU A 104 -6.74 9.01 -6.75
N LEU A 105 -6.81 7.69 -6.51
CA LEU A 105 -7.76 7.15 -5.52
C LEU A 105 -7.47 7.69 -4.12
N GLY A 106 -6.19 7.70 -3.72
CA GLY A 106 -5.76 8.27 -2.44
C GLY A 106 -6.17 9.74 -2.29
N GLN A 107 -5.98 10.55 -3.33
CA GLN A 107 -6.38 11.97 -3.34
C GLN A 107 -7.88 12.11 -3.10
N GLY A 108 -8.71 11.35 -3.82
CA GLY A 108 -10.15 11.36 -3.64
C GLY A 108 -10.58 10.99 -2.21
N LEU A 109 -9.97 9.95 -1.63
CA LEU A 109 -10.26 9.53 -0.26
C LEU A 109 -9.81 10.57 0.78
N PHE A 110 -8.65 11.20 0.62
CA PHE A 110 -8.20 12.26 1.51
C PHE A 110 -9.03 13.55 1.37
N GLN A 111 -9.52 13.87 0.17
CA GLN A 111 -10.48 14.95 -0.03
C GLN A 111 -11.79 14.67 0.72
N LEU A 112 -12.33 13.45 0.63
CA LEU A 112 -13.49 13.04 1.44
C LEU A 112 -13.23 13.17 2.94
N ARG A 113 -12.02 12.84 3.42
CA ARG A 113 -11.62 13.00 4.83
C ARG A 113 -11.66 14.47 5.25
N GLN A 114 -11.18 15.38 4.42
CA GLN A 114 -11.24 16.82 4.70
C GLN A 114 -12.67 17.34 4.68
N LEU A 115 -13.50 16.89 3.73
CA LEU A 115 -14.92 17.26 3.69
C LEU A 115 -15.68 16.79 4.93
N LEU A 116 -15.40 15.59 5.45
CA LEU A 116 -15.99 15.12 6.71
C LEU A 116 -15.58 15.99 7.91
N ARG A 117 -14.32 16.46 7.96
CA ARG A 117 -13.87 17.43 8.98
C ARG A 117 -14.65 18.74 8.91
N MET A 118 -14.80 19.30 7.70
CA MET A 118 -15.59 20.52 7.50
C MET A 118 -17.06 20.31 7.88
N LEU A 119 -17.66 19.16 7.55
CA LEU A 119 -19.02 18.82 7.98
C LEU A 119 -19.14 18.71 9.50
N ASN A 120 -18.12 18.18 10.19
CA ASN A 120 -18.09 18.15 11.64
C ASN A 120 -18.02 19.56 12.25
N GLU A 121 -17.24 20.48 11.67
CA GLU A 121 -17.22 21.89 12.09
C GLU A 121 -18.58 22.56 11.88
N LEU A 122 -19.24 22.32 10.75
CA LEU A 122 -20.61 22.80 10.51
C LEU A 122 -21.60 22.20 11.50
N ARG A 123 -21.48 20.92 11.84
CA ARG A 123 -22.30 20.27 12.88
C ARG A 123 -22.11 20.92 14.25
N GLN A 124 -20.87 21.26 14.63
CA GLN A 124 -20.57 21.94 15.90
C GLN A 124 -21.22 23.33 15.97
N LYS A 125 -21.31 24.06 14.85
CA LYS A 125 -21.98 25.36 14.78
C LYS A 125 -23.51 25.26 14.89
N VAL A 126 -24.13 24.31 14.18
CA VAL A 126 -25.60 24.13 14.15
C VAL A 126 -25.94 22.64 14.19
N THR A 127 -26.71 22.23 15.20
CA THR A 127 -27.26 20.88 15.32
C THR A 127 -28.69 20.92 15.85
N TYR A 128 -29.42 19.82 15.72
CA TYR A 128 -30.84 19.71 16.06
C TYR A 128 -31.23 18.26 16.35
N GLU A 129 -32.47 18.06 16.83
CA GLU A 129 -33.00 16.73 17.07
C GLU A 129 -33.04 15.92 15.75
N ARG A 130 -32.47 14.71 15.76
CA ARG A 130 -32.38 13.82 14.59
C ARG A 130 -31.54 14.38 13.42
N ASP A 131 -30.55 15.21 13.74
CA ASP A 131 -29.54 15.67 12.79
C ASP A 131 -28.80 14.46 12.16
N PRO A 132 -28.87 14.28 10.83
CA PRO A 132 -28.27 13.12 10.17
C PRO A 132 -26.73 13.12 10.31
N LEU A 133 -26.10 14.28 10.50
CA LEU A 133 -24.65 14.37 10.74
C LEU A 133 -24.24 13.77 12.10
N VAL A 134 -25.15 13.63 13.05
CA VAL A 134 -24.84 12.99 14.34
C VAL A 134 -24.86 11.47 14.19
N ALA A 135 -25.81 10.93 13.44
CA ALA A 135 -26.01 9.49 13.30
C ALA A 135 -25.08 8.85 12.26
N GLU A 136 -24.90 9.47 11.08
CA GLU A 136 -24.27 8.81 9.93
C GLU A 136 -22.77 9.13 9.79
N MET A 137 -22.33 10.31 10.26
CA MET A 137 -20.95 10.76 10.10
C MET A 137 -19.91 9.83 10.76
N PRO A 138 -20.10 9.31 11.99
CA PRO A 138 -19.13 8.40 12.60
C PRO A 138 -18.93 7.11 11.79
N LEU A 139 -20.01 6.59 11.19
CA LEU A 139 -19.97 5.38 10.35
C LEU A 139 -19.20 5.64 9.04
N LEU A 140 -19.42 6.82 8.44
CA LEU A 140 -18.68 7.27 7.26
C LEU A 140 -17.20 7.47 7.54
N GLU A 141 -16.85 8.10 8.66
CA GLU A 141 -15.47 8.31 9.09
C GLU A 141 -14.74 6.98 9.30
N GLN A 142 -15.39 6.04 9.99
CA GLN A 142 -14.83 4.69 10.20
C GLN A 142 -14.58 3.98 8.87
N ARG A 143 -15.58 3.91 7.99
CA ARG A 143 -15.48 3.25 6.68
C ARG A 143 -14.39 3.88 5.82
N LEU A 144 -14.31 5.21 5.78
CA LEU A 144 -13.26 5.93 5.05
C LEU A 144 -11.86 5.63 5.64
N GLN A 145 -11.73 5.58 6.96
CA GLN A 145 -10.47 5.26 7.62
C GLN A 145 -10.02 3.83 7.29
N GLU A 146 -10.93 2.86 7.28
CA GLU A 146 -10.65 1.48 6.89
C GLU A 146 -10.16 1.39 5.44
N GLN A 147 -10.85 2.07 4.50
CA GLN A 147 -10.44 2.13 3.09
C GLN A 147 -9.05 2.77 2.92
N LEU A 148 -8.81 3.95 3.53
CA LEU A 148 -7.52 4.62 3.49
C LEU A 148 -6.41 3.73 4.06
N THR A 149 -6.67 3.06 5.19
CA THR A 149 -5.70 2.15 5.82
C THR A 149 -5.35 1.00 4.88
N HIS A 150 -6.35 0.39 4.27
CA HIS A 150 -6.15 -0.74 3.37
C HIS A 150 -5.44 -0.32 2.07
N LEU A 151 -5.83 0.81 1.47
CA LEU A 151 -5.16 1.39 0.30
C LEU A 151 -3.67 1.65 0.60
N LEU A 152 -3.36 2.34 1.70
CA LEU A 152 -1.98 2.69 2.06
C LEU A 152 -1.12 1.47 2.38
N LYS A 153 -1.67 0.49 3.12
CA LYS A 153 -0.96 -0.77 3.42
C LYS A 153 -0.67 -1.57 2.15
N SER A 154 -1.61 -1.62 1.20
CA SER A 154 -1.39 -2.32 -0.07
C SER A 154 -0.43 -1.59 -1.01
N ALA A 155 -0.41 -0.25 -0.95
CA ALA A 155 0.41 0.62 -1.78
C ALA A 155 1.91 0.60 -1.44
N PHE A 156 2.31 0.09 -0.27
CA PHE A 156 3.71 0.00 0.11
C PHE A 156 4.32 -1.32 -0.39
N VAL A 157 5.21 -1.23 -1.37
CA VAL A 157 5.72 -2.39 -2.12
C VAL A 157 7.23 -2.38 -2.22
N VAL A 158 7.84 -3.56 -2.36
CA VAL A 158 9.26 -3.69 -2.69
C VAL A 158 9.43 -3.53 -4.20
N GLU A 159 9.94 -2.40 -4.66
CA GLU A 159 10.20 -2.13 -6.08
C GLU A 159 11.43 -2.90 -6.60
N GLN A 160 12.51 -2.90 -5.83
CA GLN A 160 13.74 -3.63 -6.16
C GLN A 160 14.03 -4.66 -5.07
N GLN A 161 13.96 -5.93 -5.46
CA GLN A 161 14.30 -7.06 -4.59
C GLN A 161 15.80 -7.08 -4.24
N PRO A 162 16.19 -7.68 -3.10
CA PRO A 162 17.58 -7.74 -2.66
C PRO A 162 18.52 -8.29 -3.74
N SER A 163 19.50 -7.49 -4.14
CA SER A 163 20.43 -7.83 -5.21
C SER A 163 21.81 -7.21 -4.99
N THR A 164 22.88 -7.93 -5.36
CA THR A 164 24.23 -7.38 -5.34
C THR A 164 24.52 -6.56 -6.61
N PRO A 165 25.37 -5.52 -6.55
CA PRO A 165 25.86 -4.83 -7.75
C PRO A 165 26.46 -5.83 -8.74
N ASN A 166 26.09 -5.75 -10.02
CA ASN A 166 26.48 -6.70 -11.08
C ASN A 166 26.01 -8.14 -10.87
N ALA A 167 24.94 -8.38 -10.11
CA ALA A 167 24.27 -9.70 -10.12
C ALA A 167 23.91 -10.03 -11.57
N MET A 168 24.52 -11.07 -12.15
CA MET A 168 24.23 -11.54 -13.51
C MET A 168 22.78 -12.06 -13.60
N LYS A 169 21.80 -11.15 -13.58
CA LYS A 169 20.35 -11.41 -13.68
C LYS A 169 19.80 -12.41 -12.65
N ARG A 170 20.45 -12.55 -11.49
CA ARG A 170 20.05 -13.49 -10.41
C ARG A 170 19.92 -12.76 -9.07
N PRO A 171 18.80 -12.05 -8.84
CA PRO A 171 18.51 -11.42 -7.55
C PRO A 171 18.25 -12.49 -6.47
N LEU A 172 18.07 -12.09 -5.21
CA LEU A 172 17.69 -12.98 -4.10
C LEU A 172 18.74 -14.01 -3.65
N VAL A 173 19.96 -13.96 -4.18
CA VAL A 173 21.11 -14.71 -3.63
C VAL A 173 22.15 -13.70 -3.20
N LEU A 174 22.31 -13.53 -1.89
CA LEU A 174 23.22 -12.56 -1.30
C LEU A 174 24.44 -13.25 -0.72
N ARG A 175 25.61 -12.62 -0.80
CA ARG A 175 26.81 -13.14 -0.14
C ARG A 175 27.05 -12.40 1.19
N THR A 176 27.42 -13.11 2.23
CA THR A 176 27.83 -12.51 3.52
C THR A 176 28.94 -11.48 3.29
N ALA A 177 28.86 -10.35 4.01
CA ALA A 177 29.78 -9.20 3.89
C ALA A 177 29.83 -8.49 2.53
N SER A 178 29.15 -8.99 1.48
CA SER A 178 28.99 -8.27 0.23
C SER A 178 27.97 -7.14 0.35
N LYS A 179 28.20 -6.08 -0.41
CA LYS A 179 27.25 -4.97 -0.55
C LYS A 179 26.06 -5.43 -1.41
N PHE A 180 24.85 -5.11 -0.98
CA PHE A 180 23.63 -5.30 -1.76
C PHE A 180 22.71 -4.08 -1.64
N SER A 181 21.69 -4.02 -2.48
CA SER A 181 20.65 -2.99 -2.45
C SER A 181 19.27 -3.62 -2.43
N ALA A 182 18.33 -2.89 -1.82
CA ALA A 182 16.91 -3.19 -1.87
C ALA A 182 16.13 -1.87 -1.78
N ARG A 183 14.99 -1.80 -2.46
CA ARG A 183 14.22 -0.56 -2.59
C ARG A 183 12.74 -0.82 -2.37
N ALA A 184 12.13 -0.07 -1.46
CA ALA A 184 10.69 -0.02 -1.30
C ALA A 184 10.14 1.29 -1.88
N ARG A 185 8.88 1.27 -2.30
CA ARG A 185 8.14 2.41 -2.86
C ARG A 185 6.75 2.45 -2.26
N LEU A 186 6.30 3.66 -1.91
CA LEU A 186 4.89 3.93 -1.65
C LEU A 186 4.23 4.44 -2.94
N LEU A 187 3.23 3.70 -3.43
CA LEU A 187 2.53 4.04 -4.66
C LEU A 187 1.59 5.25 -4.53
N VAL A 188 1.20 5.61 -3.31
CA VAL A 188 0.40 6.82 -3.03
C VAL A 188 1.34 8.00 -2.81
N ARG A 189 1.46 8.90 -3.80
CA ARG A 189 2.36 10.06 -3.76
C ARG A 189 1.81 11.24 -2.97
N LEU A 190 1.34 11.00 -1.75
CA LEU A 190 0.77 12.02 -0.87
C LEU A 190 1.63 12.15 0.39
N HIS A 191 2.26 13.31 0.53
CA HIS A 191 3.09 13.67 1.67
C HIS A 191 2.94 15.17 1.95
N ASP A 192 3.18 15.56 3.20
CA ASP A 192 3.36 16.96 3.55
C ASP A 192 4.84 17.31 3.45
N ARG A 193 5.17 18.40 2.76
CA ARG A 193 6.56 18.87 2.60
C ARG A 193 7.22 19.22 3.94
N ASN A 194 6.40 19.54 4.95
CA ASN A 194 6.87 19.93 6.27
C ASN A 194 7.02 18.76 7.25
N HIS A 195 6.53 17.57 6.89
CA HIS A 195 6.59 16.38 7.74
C HIS A 195 7.45 15.29 7.10
N HIS A 196 8.55 14.96 7.76
CA HIS A 196 9.44 13.89 7.32
C HIS A 196 8.89 12.53 7.75
N MET A 197 8.71 11.63 6.78
CA MET A 197 8.41 10.23 7.06
C MET A 197 9.71 9.43 7.21
N GLU A 198 9.79 8.59 8.23
CA GLU A 198 10.96 7.72 8.47
C GLU A 198 10.65 6.29 8.03
N ALA A 199 11.48 5.76 7.15
CA ALA A 199 11.45 4.35 6.78
C ALA A 199 12.56 3.58 7.49
N ARG A 200 12.28 2.36 7.95
CA ARG A 200 13.27 1.46 8.56
C ARG A 200 13.30 0.12 7.84
N ILE A 201 14.46 -0.54 7.89
CA ILE A 201 14.71 -1.84 7.28
C ILE A 201 15.26 -2.81 8.31
N HIS A 202 14.73 -4.02 8.36
CA HIS A 202 15.23 -5.09 9.23
C HIS A 202 15.15 -6.46 8.54
N ILE A 203 16.06 -7.36 8.92
CA ILE A 203 16.09 -8.76 8.45
C ILE A 203 15.46 -9.64 9.52
N ASP A 204 14.71 -10.65 9.10
CA ASP A 204 14.03 -11.58 10.00
C ASP A 204 15.00 -12.37 10.88
N ARG A 205 14.59 -12.67 12.12
CA ARG A 205 15.47 -13.05 13.25
C ARG A 205 15.91 -14.52 13.26
N PHE A 206 15.49 -15.32 12.28
CA PHE A 206 15.65 -16.78 12.29
C PHE A 206 17.11 -17.26 12.32
N ARG A 207 18.04 -16.42 11.85
CA ARG A 207 19.42 -16.34 12.32
C ARG A 207 19.74 -14.87 12.48
N ARG A 208 20.45 -14.49 13.55
CA ARG A 208 20.75 -13.10 13.91
C ARG A 208 21.63 -12.43 12.84
N PHE A 209 21.04 -12.06 11.71
CA PHE A 209 21.67 -11.26 10.67
C PHE A 209 21.33 -9.81 10.95
N ASN A 210 22.37 -9.00 11.13
CA ASN A 210 22.22 -7.56 11.30
C ASN A 210 22.59 -6.84 10.01
N ILE A 211 21.79 -5.84 9.66
CA ILE A 211 22.16 -4.83 8.67
C ILE A 211 23.17 -3.89 9.35
N LEU A 212 24.39 -3.81 8.81
CA LEU A 212 25.46 -3.01 9.42
C LEU A 212 25.48 -1.53 9.00
N THR A 213 24.62 -1.12 8.08
CA THR A 213 24.49 0.27 7.60
C THR A 213 23.29 0.94 8.25
N SER A 214 23.06 2.24 7.98
CA SER A 214 21.87 2.95 8.46
C SER A 214 20.61 2.15 8.16
N SER A 215 19.98 1.65 9.22
CA SER A 215 18.75 0.86 9.16
C SER A 215 17.51 1.75 9.09
N SER A 216 17.68 3.07 9.15
CA SER A 216 16.65 4.06 8.88
C SER A 216 17.06 5.02 7.78
N LYS A 217 16.08 5.50 7.04
CA LYS A 217 16.24 6.52 6.00
C LYS A 217 14.99 7.39 5.95
N THR A 218 15.17 8.70 5.93
CA THR A 218 14.08 9.63 5.65
C THR A 218 13.61 9.45 4.21
N LEU A 219 12.30 9.41 4.03
CA LEU A 219 11.70 9.27 2.72
C LEU A 219 11.85 10.60 1.99
N LEU A 220 12.69 10.61 0.95
CA LEU A 220 12.90 11.79 0.12
C LEU A 220 11.88 11.73 -1.02
N ALA A 221 11.00 12.73 -1.10
CA ALA A 221 10.36 13.05 -2.37
C ALA A 221 11.48 13.57 -3.26
N GLY A 222 11.84 12.82 -4.31
CA GLY A 222 12.92 13.29 -5.17
C GLY A 222 12.51 14.58 -5.90
N ASP A 223 13.51 15.37 -6.27
CA ASP A 223 13.32 16.69 -6.86
C ASP A 223 12.69 16.63 -8.26
N SER A 224 12.67 15.43 -8.87
CA SER A 224 12.03 15.18 -10.16
C SER A 224 10.65 14.51 -10.01
N PRO A 225 9.66 14.83 -10.88
CA PRO A 225 8.38 14.13 -10.92
C PRO A 225 8.51 12.62 -11.21
N GLN A 226 9.69 12.16 -11.61
CA GLN A 226 10.01 10.73 -11.83
C GLN A 226 10.43 10.00 -10.55
N GLU A 227 10.91 10.72 -9.54
CA GLU A 227 11.31 10.14 -8.26
C GLU A 227 10.08 10.04 -7.36
N GLY A 228 9.58 8.82 -7.16
CA GLY A 228 8.45 8.56 -6.29
C GLY A 228 8.80 8.70 -4.82
N LEU A 229 7.82 8.35 -3.97
CA LEU A 229 8.09 8.15 -2.56
C LEU A 229 8.84 6.81 -2.40
N VAL A 230 10.17 6.89 -2.42
CA VAL A 230 11.07 5.72 -2.49
C VAL A 230 12.00 5.66 -1.27
N CYS A 231 12.13 4.47 -0.72
CA CYS A 231 13.10 4.11 0.31
C CYS A 231 14.21 3.27 -0.30
N ASP A 232 15.24 3.94 -0.84
CA ASP A 232 16.36 3.26 -1.49
C ASP A 232 17.49 2.97 -0.51
N PHE A 233 17.67 1.70 -0.15
CA PHE A 233 18.75 1.25 0.72
C PHE A 233 19.86 0.62 -0.13
N GLN A 234 20.97 1.36 -0.26
CA GLN A 234 22.14 0.94 -0.99
C GLN A 234 23.27 0.55 -0.04
N TYR A 235 24.19 -0.30 -0.53
CA TYR A 235 25.40 -0.71 0.19
C TYR A 235 25.14 -1.43 1.52
N LEU A 236 23.97 -2.05 1.66
CA LEU A 236 23.63 -2.89 2.81
C LEU A 236 24.62 -4.07 2.91
N ARG A 237 24.91 -4.50 4.14
CA ARG A 237 25.70 -5.71 4.41
C ARG A 237 25.07 -6.52 5.52
N CYS A 238 24.99 -7.83 5.31
CA CYS A 238 24.55 -8.80 6.32
C CYS A 238 25.76 -9.53 6.90
N HIS A 239 25.79 -9.67 8.22
CA HIS A 239 26.77 -10.51 8.93
C HIS A 239 26.04 -11.53 9.79
N LEU A 240 26.50 -12.78 9.74
CA LEU A 240 26.01 -13.85 10.58
C LEU A 240 26.59 -13.68 11.99
N LEU A 241 25.75 -13.51 13.00
CA LEU A 241 26.23 -13.37 14.38
C LEU A 241 26.60 -14.72 15.04
N GLN A 242 25.94 -15.84 14.69
CA GLN A 242 26.25 -17.20 15.18
C GLN A 242 25.40 -18.28 14.45
N GLY A 243 25.99 -19.44 14.12
CA GLY A 243 25.29 -20.61 13.53
C GLY A 243 26.13 -21.39 12.51
N PRO A 244 25.74 -22.61 12.09
CA PRO A 244 26.43 -23.36 11.05
C PRO A 244 26.49 -22.55 9.74
N LEU A 245 27.56 -22.76 8.95
CA LEU A 245 27.87 -22.00 7.74
C LEU A 245 26.83 -22.21 6.62
N VAL A 246 25.73 -21.46 6.74
CA VAL A 246 24.70 -21.10 5.74
C VAL A 246 24.23 -22.23 4.82
N VAL A 247 23.02 -22.71 5.11
CA VAL A 247 22.31 -23.73 4.34
C VAL A 247 21.67 -23.07 3.12
N THR A 248 21.86 -23.64 1.94
CA THR A 248 21.36 -23.06 0.67
C THR A 248 19.85 -23.09 0.51
N GLU A 249 19.14 -23.73 1.44
CA GLU A 249 17.67 -23.83 1.53
C GLU A 249 17.12 -22.92 2.64
N GLU A 250 17.97 -22.21 3.38
CA GLU A 250 17.53 -21.27 4.39
C GLU A 250 17.11 -19.95 3.75
N LEU A 251 15.82 -19.65 3.89
CA LEU A 251 15.21 -18.48 3.30
C LEU A 251 15.04 -17.36 4.33
N HIS A 252 15.42 -16.15 3.95
CA HIS A 252 15.32 -14.96 4.77
C HIS A 252 14.39 -13.93 4.13
N LEU A 253 13.84 -13.06 4.97
CA LEU A 253 13.01 -11.93 4.58
C LEU A 253 13.63 -10.63 5.07
N ILE A 254 13.54 -9.59 4.25
CA ILE A 254 13.75 -8.21 4.65
C ILE A 254 12.38 -7.56 4.75
N THR A 255 12.15 -6.88 5.86
CA THR A 255 10.93 -6.11 6.10
C THR A 255 11.29 -4.63 6.11
N PHE A 256 10.49 -3.85 5.39
CA PHE A 256 10.52 -2.41 5.42
C PHE A 256 9.32 -1.94 6.25
N THR A 257 9.55 -0.97 7.11
CA THR A 257 8.52 -0.26 7.85
C THR A 257 8.57 1.22 7.49
N LEU A 258 7.42 1.88 7.48
CA LEU A 258 7.29 3.30 7.18
C LEU A 258 6.28 3.93 8.12
N ALA A 259 6.72 4.92 8.90
CA ALA A 259 5.83 5.77 9.67
C ALA A 259 5.21 6.82 8.73
N TYR A 260 4.03 6.53 8.20
CA TYR A 260 3.28 7.40 7.31
C TYR A 260 2.44 8.38 8.11
N ALA A 261 2.55 9.66 7.82
CA ALA A 261 1.77 10.74 8.42
C ALA A 261 1.31 11.71 7.34
N TYR A 262 -0.01 11.81 7.12
CA TYR A 262 -0.57 12.76 6.14
C TYR A 262 -1.99 13.16 6.50
N CYS A 263 -2.28 14.47 6.45
CA CYS A 263 -3.59 15.04 6.77
C CYS A 263 -4.20 14.49 8.08
N GLY A 264 -3.41 14.36 9.15
CA GLY A 264 -3.86 13.83 10.45
C GLY A 264 -4.32 12.37 10.42
N LEU A 265 -3.77 11.58 9.49
CA LEU A 265 -3.80 10.12 9.52
C LEU A 265 -2.36 9.63 9.73
N ASP A 266 -2.15 8.91 10.83
CA ASP A 266 -0.86 8.30 11.17
C ASP A 266 -1.00 6.78 11.08
N LEU A 267 -0.11 6.14 10.31
CA LEU A 267 -0.12 4.70 10.07
C LEU A 267 1.31 4.16 9.99
N GLU A 268 1.53 2.98 10.54
CA GLU A 268 2.72 2.20 10.27
C GLU A 268 2.44 1.26 9.09
N LEU A 269 3.16 1.48 7.98
CA LEU A 269 3.09 0.64 6.80
C LEU A 269 4.23 -0.38 6.83
N GLU A 270 3.96 -1.59 6.37
CA GLU A 270 4.93 -2.68 6.35
C GLU A 270 4.90 -3.40 5.00
N THR A 271 6.07 -3.75 4.45
CA THR A 271 6.18 -4.59 3.26
C THR A 271 7.42 -5.47 3.33
N THR A 272 7.35 -6.66 2.74
CA THR A 272 8.43 -7.66 2.82
C THR A 272 8.95 -8.03 1.44
N THR A 273 10.23 -8.35 1.35
CA THR A 273 10.86 -8.86 0.13
C THR A 273 10.35 -10.25 -0.23
N LEU A 274 10.63 -10.69 -1.45
CA LEU A 274 10.62 -12.12 -1.74
C LEU A 274 11.69 -12.83 -0.90
N PRO A 275 11.52 -14.13 -0.61
CA PRO A 275 12.51 -14.86 0.14
C PRO A 275 13.84 -14.93 -0.62
N PHE A 276 14.93 -14.72 0.10
CA PHE A 276 16.28 -14.74 -0.44
C PHE A 276 17.19 -15.67 0.38
N VAL A 277 18.25 -16.16 -0.24
CA VAL A 277 19.26 -17.01 0.40
C VAL A 277 20.53 -16.20 0.63
N ILE A 278 21.17 -16.43 1.78
CA ILE A 278 22.50 -15.90 2.07
C ILE A 278 23.52 -17.02 1.86
N ILE A 279 24.63 -16.73 1.18
CA ILE A 279 25.75 -17.67 0.97
C ILE A 279 27.04 -17.10 1.56
N SER A 280 27.96 -17.96 1.97
CA SER A 280 29.31 -17.55 2.38
C SER A 280 30.32 -17.69 1.25
N ASN A 281 30.16 -18.68 0.38
CA ASN A 281 31.08 -18.97 -0.71
C ASN A 281 30.33 -19.03 -2.06
N ASN A 282 30.98 -18.57 -3.13
CA ASN A 282 30.47 -18.66 -4.50
C ASN A 282 30.19 -20.11 -4.93
N SER A 283 30.86 -21.11 -4.35
CA SER A 283 30.57 -22.52 -4.60
C SER A 283 29.13 -22.92 -4.24
N GLN A 284 28.49 -22.21 -3.31
CA GLN A 284 27.11 -22.45 -2.87
C GLN A 284 26.07 -21.81 -3.79
N PHE A 285 26.50 -20.94 -4.71
CA PHE A 285 25.60 -20.12 -5.50
C PHE A 285 24.62 -20.93 -6.36
N SER A 286 25.09 -22.01 -6.98
CA SER A 286 24.24 -22.87 -7.82
C SER A 286 23.09 -23.49 -7.01
N SER A 287 23.40 -24.04 -5.84
CA SER A 287 22.40 -24.63 -4.94
C SER A 287 21.46 -23.60 -4.34
N ALA A 288 21.99 -22.44 -3.92
CA ALA A 288 21.16 -21.33 -3.43
C ALA A 288 20.19 -20.84 -4.51
N TRP A 289 20.66 -20.71 -5.75
CA TRP A 289 19.82 -20.32 -6.87
C TRP A 289 18.73 -21.34 -7.17
N ALA A 290 19.04 -22.64 -7.08
CA ALA A 290 18.04 -23.70 -7.22
C ALA A 290 16.92 -23.57 -6.17
N SER A 291 17.25 -23.24 -4.91
CA SER A 291 16.25 -22.98 -3.87
C SER A 291 15.38 -21.78 -4.19
N ILE A 292 15.97 -20.67 -4.66
CA ILE A 292 15.20 -19.48 -5.08
C ILE A 292 14.24 -19.81 -6.23
N LEU A 293 14.72 -20.55 -7.24
CA LEU A 293 13.89 -21.01 -8.35
C LEU A 293 12.73 -21.88 -7.86
N TRP A 294 13.01 -22.87 -7.00
CA TRP A 294 12.00 -23.79 -6.52
C TRP A 294 10.92 -23.10 -5.69
N PHE A 295 11.33 -22.23 -4.76
CA PHE A 295 10.40 -21.47 -3.93
C PHE A 295 9.49 -20.58 -4.77
N ASN A 296 10.08 -19.72 -5.62
CA ASN A 296 9.31 -18.72 -6.37
C ASN A 296 8.54 -19.30 -7.56
N MET A 297 8.86 -20.51 -8.00
CA MET A 297 8.07 -21.24 -8.99
C MET A 297 6.78 -21.81 -8.40
N LEU A 298 6.79 -22.18 -7.12
CA LEU A 298 5.73 -22.99 -6.50
C LEU A 298 4.96 -22.27 -5.38
N SER A 299 5.48 -21.17 -4.85
CA SER A 299 4.83 -20.36 -3.83
C SER A 299 4.81 -18.89 -4.22
N SER A 300 3.67 -18.24 -3.95
CA SER A 300 3.50 -16.79 -4.05
C SER A 300 3.48 -16.10 -2.68
N ASP A 301 3.50 -16.86 -1.57
CA ASP A 301 3.47 -16.33 -0.21
C ASP A 301 4.88 -16.34 0.41
N PRO A 302 5.52 -15.17 0.60
CA PRO A 302 6.83 -15.08 1.24
C PRO A 302 6.85 -15.62 2.68
N LYS A 303 5.73 -15.61 3.40
CA LYS A 303 5.65 -16.04 4.81
C LYS A 303 5.74 -17.56 4.97
N ALA A 304 5.51 -18.31 3.90
CA ALA A 304 5.72 -19.76 3.89
C ALA A 304 7.21 -20.16 3.89
N SER A 305 8.13 -19.20 3.75
CA SER A 305 9.57 -19.44 3.58
C SER A 305 10.25 -20.28 4.68
N PRO A 306 9.94 -20.17 5.99
CA PRO A 306 10.72 -20.85 7.02
C PRO A 306 10.57 -22.38 7.01
N GLN A 307 9.45 -22.89 6.49
CA GLN A 307 9.12 -24.33 6.50
C GLN A 307 9.06 -24.94 5.09
N PHE A 308 9.22 -24.14 4.04
CA PHE A 308 9.03 -24.58 2.67
C PHE A 308 9.88 -25.81 2.30
N PHE A 309 11.16 -25.80 2.64
CA PHE A 309 12.08 -26.91 2.35
C PHE A 309 12.02 -28.07 3.36
N SER A 310 11.22 -27.96 4.43
CA SER A 310 10.96 -29.11 5.31
C SER A 310 10.06 -30.15 4.62
N SER A 311 9.22 -29.72 3.68
CA SER A 311 8.38 -30.59 2.84
C SER A 311 8.12 -29.90 1.49
N PRO A 312 9.13 -29.85 0.59
CA PRO A 312 9.02 -29.07 -0.63
C PRO A 312 7.96 -29.65 -1.58
N PRO A 313 7.08 -28.82 -2.16
CA PRO A 313 6.09 -29.29 -3.12
C PRO A 313 6.74 -29.82 -4.40
N LEU A 314 6.07 -30.78 -5.04
CA LEU A 314 6.47 -31.32 -6.34
C LEU A 314 6.16 -30.29 -7.45
N ALA A 315 7.12 -30.10 -8.36
CA ALA A 315 6.95 -29.19 -9.48
C ALA A 315 6.33 -29.91 -10.69
N PRO A 316 5.22 -29.38 -11.26
CA PRO A 316 4.70 -29.90 -12.52
C PRO A 316 5.67 -29.54 -13.67
N TRP A 317 5.94 -30.50 -14.56
CA TRP A 317 6.89 -30.33 -15.66
C TRP A 317 6.67 -29.05 -16.50
N PRO A 318 5.43 -28.66 -16.89
CA PRO A 318 5.22 -27.43 -17.66
C PRO A 318 5.75 -26.17 -16.98
N ARG A 319 5.63 -26.08 -15.64
CA ARG A 319 6.16 -24.95 -14.87
C ARG A 319 7.67 -24.99 -14.79
N LEU A 320 8.25 -26.17 -14.51
CA LEU A 320 9.69 -26.34 -14.47
C LEU A 320 10.35 -26.05 -15.82
N ALA A 321 9.76 -26.54 -16.92
CA ALA A 321 10.22 -26.30 -18.28
C ALA A 321 10.23 -24.81 -18.64
N GLU A 322 9.18 -24.07 -18.26
CA GLU A 322 9.10 -22.62 -18.44
C GLU A 322 10.26 -21.91 -17.73
N VAL A 323 10.45 -22.21 -16.43
CA VAL A 323 11.52 -21.62 -15.61
C VAL A 323 12.92 -21.98 -16.13
N LEU A 324 13.13 -23.23 -16.55
CA LEU A 324 14.38 -23.67 -17.16
C LEU A 324 14.68 -22.88 -18.44
N SER A 325 13.66 -22.67 -19.30
CA SER A 325 13.82 -21.87 -20.51
C SER A 325 14.24 -20.43 -20.21
N TRP A 326 13.67 -19.80 -19.17
CA TRP A 326 14.07 -18.47 -18.71
C TRP A 326 15.53 -18.40 -18.24
N GLN A 327 16.06 -19.48 -17.65
CA GLN A 327 17.48 -19.50 -17.24
C GLN A 327 18.41 -19.37 -18.44
N PHE A 328 18.07 -20.00 -19.57
CA PHE A 328 18.82 -19.86 -20.81
C PHE A 328 18.57 -18.50 -21.46
N GLN A 329 17.31 -18.07 -21.54
CA GLN A 329 16.96 -16.79 -22.16
C GLN A 329 17.61 -15.59 -21.47
N SER A 330 17.67 -15.60 -20.13
CA SER A 330 18.26 -14.49 -19.38
C SER A 330 19.76 -14.35 -19.66
N VAL A 331 20.49 -15.44 -19.90
CA VAL A 331 21.96 -15.40 -20.08
C VAL A 331 22.37 -15.40 -21.56
N ALA A 332 21.71 -16.19 -22.39
CA ALA A 332 22.07 -16.44 -23.79
C ALA A 332 21.13 -15.77 -24.78
N GLU A 333 20.22 -14.89 -24.32
CA GLU A 333 19.24 -14.14 -25.12
C GLU A 333 18.22 -14.99 -25.89
N ARG A 334 18.28 -16.32 -25.72
CA ARG A 334 17.40 -17.30 -26.33
C ARG A 334 17.07 -18.41 -25.35
N GLY A 335 15.78 -18.76 -25.26
CA GLY A 335 15.30 -19.87 -24.44
C GLY A 335 15.54 -21.25 -25.07
N LEU A 336 15.04 -22.28 -24.40
CA LEU A 336 15.12 -23.67 -24.87
C LEU A 336 14.05 -23.95 -25.95
N SER A 337 14.42 -24.67 -27.00
CA SER A 337 13.46 -25.17 -27.99
C SER A 337 12.62 -26.32 -27.40
N ARG A 338 11.55 -26.69 -28.09
CA ARG A 338 10.71 -27.84 -27.73
C ARG A 338 11.52 -29.12 -27.61
N ASP A 339 12.41 -29.39 -28.57
CA ASP A 339 13.22 -30.62 -28.57
C ASP A 339 14.20 -30.66 -27.38
N ASN A 340 14.79 -29.51 -27.03
CA ASN A 340 15.65 -29.40 -25.86
C ASN A 340 14.86 -29.69 -24.57
N LEU A 341 13.65 -29.15 -24.46
CA LEU A 341 12.77 -29.40 -23.31
C LEU A 341 12.33 -30.87 -23.25
N LEU A 342 11.98 -31.48 -24.37
CA LEU A 342 11.62 -32.91 -24.41
C LEU A 342 12.78 -33.80 -23.94
N MET A 343 14.00 -33.53 -24.42
CA MET A 343 15.19 -34.26 -23.97
C MET A 343 15.41 -34.11 -22.46
N LEU A 344 15.24 -32.91 -21.92
CA LEU A 344 15.35 -32.67 -20.46
C LEU A 344 14.24 -33.36 -19.67
N ALA A 345 13.01 -33.41 -20.22
CA ALA A 345 11.88 -34.12 -19.60
C ALA A 345 12.19 -35.61 -19.49
N GLU A 346 12.63 -36.23 -20.60
CA GLU A 346 13.01 -37.65 -20.63
C GLU A 346 14.15 -37.96 -19.66
N LYS A 347 15.10 -37.03 -19.51
CA LYS A 347 16.23 -37.20 -18.58
C LYS A 347 15.80 -37.20 -17.11
N LEU A 348 14.79 -36.41 -16.75
CA LEU A 348 14.34 -36.26 -15.35
C LEU A 348 13.24 -37.25 -14.98
N LEU A 349 12.31 -37.51 -15.90
CA LEU A 349 11.11 -38.33 -15.66
C LEU A 349 11.27 -39.76 -16.20
N GLY A 350 12.30 -40.03 -17.00
CA GLY A 350 12.46 -41.26 -17.76
C GLY A 350 11.79 -41.17 -19.14
N LYS A 351 12.06 -42.17 -19.98
CA LYS A 351 11.30 -42.35 -21.22
C LYS A 351 9.87 -42.77 -20.85
N ALA A 352 8.88 -42.10 -21.45
CA ALA A 352 7.48 -42.50 -21.35
C ALA A 352 7.25 -43.89 -21.95
#